data_AF-A0A6L4YW32-F1
#
_entry.id   AF-A0A6L4YW32-F1
#
_cell.length_a   1.000
_cell.length_b   1.000
_cell.length_c   1.000
_cell.angle_alpha   90.00
_cell.angle_beta   90.00
_cell.angle_gamma   90.00
#
_symmetry.space_group_name_H-M   'P 1'
#
loop_
_entity.id
_entity.type
_entity.pdbx_description
1 polymer ?
#
loop_
_entity_poly.entity_id
_entity_poly.type
_entity_poly.pdbx_seq_one_letter_code
_entity_poly.pdbx_strand_id
1 'polypeptide(L)'
;MKNKNLYFWIITIVITLASVVYQRTTGPTYPLKGRADIGGETIKFKLLRSYGGPDNAEISIDEPSGKINGTFTFKRYKSHDEWTSVPMTHQGGKLVAYIPHQPPAGKVMYLITLTDGLNTVRITEEPVVLRYKGDVPAGILIPHIFLMFLAMLFSTRAGVEAIANGSGTLKLAFLTTLFLIGGGLILGPMVQKYAFDAYWTGWPFKGLFNFGDMTDNKTAVAALAWITAVIMMRKNPASRGWVIAASIIMLMVYLIPHSMLGSEIDHTAVPK
;
A
#
# COMPACT_ATOMS: atom_id res chain seq x y z
N MET A 1 23.03 -32.65 -0.09
CA MET A 1 21.77 -32.12 -0.70
C MET A 1 20.84 -31.45 0.32
N LYS A 2 20.61 -31.99 1.53
CA LYS A 2 19.76 -31.36 2.56
C LYS A 2 20.22 -29.96 3.01
N ASN A 3 21.52 -29.76 3.24
CA ASN A 3 22.03 -28.48 3.74
C ASN A 3 21.86 -27.34 2.72
N LYS A 4 22.05 -27.60 1.42
CA LYS A 4 21.81 -26.60 0.35
C LYS A 4 20.35 -26.14 0.30
N ASN A 5 19.41 -27.07 0.44
CA ASN A 5 17.99 -26.75 0.48
C ASN A 5 17.62 -25.90 1.70
N LEU A 6 18.23 -26.17 2.87
CA LEU A 6 18.05 -25.36 4.07
C LEU A 6 18.52 -23.91 3.84
N TYR A 7 19.72 -23.71 3.29
CA TYR A 7 20.23 -22.36 2.99
C TYR A 7 19.33 -21.62 1.99
N PHE A 8 18.81 -22.30 0.97
CA PHE A 8 17.88 -21.69 0.02
C PHE A 8 16.59 -21.22 0.69
N TRP A 9 16.04 -21.99 1.62
CA TRP A 9 14.88 -21.56 2.40
C TRP A 9 15.19 -20.39 3.32
N ILE A 10 16.35 -20.40 4.00
CA ILE A 10 16.77 -19.27 4.84
C ILE A 10 16.85 -17.98 4.02
N ILE A 11 17.57 -18.01 2.89
CA ILE A 11 17.71 -16.84 1.99
C ILE A 11 16.34 -16.38 1.49
N THR A 12 15.48 -17.32 1.07
CA THR A 12 14.12 -17.03 0.59
C THR A 12 13.30 -16.31 1.68
N ILE A 13 13.32 -16.82 2.91
CA ILE A 13 12.58 -16.24 4.03
C ILE A 13 13.09 -14.84 4.34
N VAL A 14 14.41 -14.64 4.39
CA VAL A 14 15.01 -13.33 4.66
C VAL A 14 14.59 -12.31 3.60
N ILE A 15 14.71 -12.64 2.31
CA ILE A 15 14.30 -11.75 1.21
C ILE A 15 12.81 -11.43 1.31
N THR A 16 11.97 -12.45 1.52
CA THR A 16 10.51 -12.28 1.57
C THR A 16 10.11 -11.40 2.76
N LEU A 17 10.66 -11.63 3.95
CA LEU A 17 10.36 -10.83 5.14
C LEU A 17 10.85 -9.39 4.98
N ALA A 18 12.03 -9.18 4.40
CA ALA A 18 12.53 -7.85 4.10
C ALA A 18 11.59 -7.09 3.14
N SER A 19 11.12 -7.75 2.07
CA SER A 19 10.14 -7.15 1.14
C SER A 19 8.81 -6.82 1.81
N VAL A 20 8.28 -7.70 2.67
CA VAL A 20 7.02 -7.44 3.40
C VAL A 20 7.16 -6.23 4.34
N VAL A 21 8.28 -6.15 5.08
CA VAL A 21 8.55 -5.00 5.95
C VAL A 21 8.66 -3.71 5.14
N TYR A 22 9.42 -3.74 4.04
CA TYR A 22 9.58 -2.60 3.14
C TYR A 22 8.22 -2.12 2.59
N GLN A 23 7.37 -3.02 2.11
CA GLN A 23 6.06 -2.66 1.58
C GLN A 23 5.16 -2.03 2.63
N ARG A 24 5.17 -2.58 3.85
CA ARG A 24 4.33 -2.09 4.94
C ARG A 24 4.74 -0.68 5.38
N THR A 25 6.03 -0.38 5.38
CA THR A 25 6.54 0.91 5.85
C THR A 25 6.56 2.00 4.77
N THR A 26 6.73 1.63 3.50
CA THR A 26 6.73 2.56 2.36
C THR A 26 5.33 2.77 1.74
N GLY A 27 4.35 1.95 2.15
CA GLY A 27 2.98 2.06 1.67
C GLY A 27 2.33 3.42 2.01
N PRO A 28 1.46 3.95 1.13
CA PRO A 28 0.80 5.24 1.31
C PRO A 28 -0.20 5.24 2.48
N THR A 29 -0.55 4.07 3.02
CA THR A 29 -1.42 3.92 4.18
C THR A 29 -0.65 3.93 5.51
N TYR A 30 0.68 3.86 5.48
CA TYR A 30 1.49 3.87 6.70
C TYR A 30 1.44 5.27 7.33
N PRO A 31 1.06 5.43 8.61
CA PRO A 31 0.94 6.74 9.25
C PRO A 31 2.26 7.51 9.19
N LEU A 32 2.19 8.81 8.88
CA LEU A 32 3.35 9.69 8.91
C LEU A 32 3.68 10.02 10.36
N LYS A 33 4.89 9.67 10.80
CA LYS A 33 5.36 9.93 12.15
C LYS A 33 6.51 10.93 12.11
N GLY A 34 6.56 11.84 13.06
CA GLY A 34 7.65 12.80 13.16
C GLY A 34 7.67 13.51 14.50
N ARG A 35 8.50 14.53 14.57
CA ARG A 35 8.66 15.41 15.73
C ARG A 35 8.70 16.86 15.26
N ALA A 36 8.09 17.75 16.02
CA ALA A 36 8.15 19.19 15.82
C ALA A 36 8.56 19.85 17.13
N ASP A 37 9.52 20.77 17.05
CA ASP A 37 9.98 21.53 18.21
C ASP A 37 9.33 22.92 18.19
N ILE A 38 8.66 23.28 19.28
CA ILE A 38 8.02 24.59 19.45
C ILE A 38 8.06 25.01 20.92
N GLY A 39 8.43 26.27 21.20
CA GLY A 39 8.46 26.78 22.57
C GLY A 39 9.40 26.02 23.53
N GLY A 40 10.40 25.31 23.00
CA GLY A 40 11.28 24.43 23.79
C GLY A 40 10.69 23.05 24.12
N GLU A 41 9.48 22.74 23.64
CA GLU A 41 8.84 21.42 23.76
C GLU A 41 8.93 20.65 22.43
N THR A 42 9.25 19.35 22.50
CA THR A 42 9.23 18.45 21.35
C THR A 42 7.92 17.67 21.30
N ILE A 43 7.06 18.01 20.34
CA ILE A 43 5.81 17.30 20.09
C ILE A 43 6.05 16.13 19.14
N LYS A 44 5.67 14.93 19.57
CA LYS A 44 5.61 13.74 18.70
C LYS A 44 4.23 13.66 18.07
N PHE A 45 4.18 13.37 16.78
CA PHE A 45 2.91 13.26 16.05
C PHE A 45 2.84 11.99 15.21
N LYS A 46 1.60 11.55 14.96
CA LYS A 46 1.27 10.43 14.07
C LYS A 46 0.06 10.82 13.23
N LEU A 47 0.31 11.21 11.98
CA LEU A 47 -0.71 11.69 11.05
C LEU A 47 -1.25 10.53 10.21
N LEU A 48 -2.58 10.42 10.14
CA LEU A 48 -3.28 9.37 9.40
C LEU A 48 -3.14 9.61 7.89
N ARG A 49 -2.91 8.52 7.14
CA ARG A 49 -2.91 8.52 5.66
C ARG A 49 -3.96 7.58 5.05
N SER A 50 -4.66 6.82 5.89
CA SER A 50 -5.84 6.05 5.49
C SER A 50 -6.86 6.02 6.63
N TYR A 51 -8.13 6.02 6.28
CA TYR A 51 -9.25 5.94 7.22
C TYR A 51 -10.37 5.07 6.66
N GLY A 52 -11.02 4.29 7.52
CA GLY A 52 -12.02 3.28 7.13
C GLY A 52 -13.35 3.34 7.89
N GLY A 53 -13.63 4.45 8.56
CA GLY A 53 -14.87 4.65 9.32
C GLY A 53 -15.98 5.33 8.51
N PRO A 54 -17.26 5.13 8.88
CA PRO A 54 -18.41 5.84 8.30
C PRO A 54 -18.49 7.31 8.75
N ASP A 55 -17.68 7.68 9.74
CA ASP A 55 -17.64 8.97 10.40
C ASP A 55 -16.48 9.85 9.90
N ASN A 56 -16.28 10.98 10.56
CA ASN A 56 -15.20 11.91 10.26
C ASN A 56 -13.87 11.37 10.79
N ALA A 57 -12.80 11.52 10.01
CA ALA A 57 -11.49 11.04 10.45
C ALA A 57 -10.92 11.97 11.52
N GLU A 58 -10.78 11.46 12.75
CA GLU A 58 -10.11 12.16 13.84
C GLU A 58 -8.60 12.25 13.58
N ILE A 59 -8.07 13.47 13.59
CA ILE A 59 -6.64 13.76 13.58
C ILE A 59 -6.29 14.36 14.92
N SER A 60 -5.50 13.61 15.70
CA SER A 60 -5.07 14.02 17.03
C SER A 60 -3.56 14.06 17.19
N ILE A 61 -3.11 15.03 17.98
CA ILE A 61 -1.71 15.25 18.36
C ILE A 61 -1.67 15.30 19.88
N ASP A 62 -0.76 14.53 20.47
CA ASP A 62 -0.56 14.54 21.92
C ASP A 62 0.05 15.89 22.34
N GLU A 63 -0.70 16.62 23.16
CA GLU A 63 -0.34 17.92 23.71
C GLU A 63 -0.89 17.98 25.16
N PRO A 64 -0.09 17.51 26.14
CA PRO A 64 -0.48 17.50 27.55
C PRO A 64 -0.22 18.82 28.29
N SER A 65 0.61 19.73 27.77
CA SER A 65 0.93 21.03 28.38
C SER A 65 -0.21 22.04 28.24
N GLY A 66 -1.06 21.90 27.21
CA GLY A 66 -2.23 22.75 26.95
C GLY A 66 -1.89 24.18 26.54
N LYS A 67 -0.65 24.43 26.13
CA LYS A 67 -0.11 25.76 25.81
C LYS A 67 -0.02 26.01 24.31
N ILE A 68 -0.09 24.96 23.51
CA ILE A 68 0.13 24.99 22.07
C ILE A 68 -1.21 24.87 21.39
N ASN A 69 -1.53 25.85 20.54
CA ASN A 69 -2.72 25.83 19.70
C ASN A 69 -2.38 25.22 18.34
N GLY A 70 -3.36 24.55 17.73
CA GLY A 70 -3.24 23.99 16.38
C GLY A 70 -4.23 24.61 15.42
N THR A 71 -3.79 24.82 14.18
CA THR A 71 -4.66 25.12 13.03
C THR A 71 -4.60 23.95 12.06
N PHE A 72 -5.76 23.41 11.74
CA PHE A 72 -5.94 22.32 10.78
C PHE A 72 -6.45 22.86 9.45
N THR A 73 -5.67 22.71 8.39
CA THR A 73 -5.99 23.23 7.06
C THR A 73 -6.14 22.08 6.07
N PHE A 74 -7.26 21.97 5.38
CA PHE A 74 -7.55 20.84 4.50
C PHE A 74 -8.35 21.20 3.26
N LYS A 75 -8.28 20.33 2.25
CA LYS A 75 -9.16 20.33 1.08
C LYS A 75 -9.19 18.96 0.37
N ARG A 76 -10.19 18.73 -0.48
CA ARG A 76 -10.23 17.52 -1.33
C ARG A 76 -9.01 17.49 -2.25
N TYR A 77 -8.37 16.34 -2.38
CA TYR A 77 -7.15 16.16 -3.19
C TYR A 77 -7.47 16.29 -4.68
N LYS A 78 -6.62 16.99 -5.45
CA LYS A 78 -6.85 17.27 -6.89
C LYS A 78 -8.25 17.84 -7.18
N SER A 79 -8.67 18.83 -6.39
CA SER A 79 -9.93 19.54 -6.57
C SER A 79 -9.69 21.03 -6.83
N HIS A 80 -10.73 21.72 -7.30
CA HIS A 80 -10.80 23.18 -7.39
C HIS A 80 -11.22 23.82 -6.06
N ASP A 81 -11.24 23.06 -4.97
CA ASP A 81 -11.64 23.59 -3.66
C ASP A 81 -10.57 24.55 -3.12
N GLU A 82 -11.05 25.61 -2.49
CA GLU A 82 -10.26 26.46 -1.61
C GLU A 82 -9.88 25.72 -0.32
N TRP A 83 -8.73 26.09 0.25
CA TRP A 83 -8.29 25.53 1.53
C TRP A 83 -9.20 26.02 2.66
N THR A 84 -9.70 25.07 3.45
CA THR A 84 -10.49 25.36 4.66
C THR A 84 -9.57 25.22 5.87
N SER A 85 -9.51 26.26 6.72
CA SER A 85 -8.74 26.24 7.97
C SER A 85 -9.68 26.28 9.17
N VAL A 86 -9.47 25.38 10.12
CA VAL A 86 -10.24 25.31 11.37
C VAL A 86 -9.28 25.20 12.56
N PRO A 87 -9.59 25.83 13.71
CA PRO A 87 -8.81 25.64 14.92
C PRO A 87 -8.98 24.19 15.42
N MET A 88 -7.89 23.60 15.90
CA MET A 88 -7.92 22.33 16.62
C MET A 88 -8.44 22.58 18.05
N THR A 89 -9.17 21.61 18.58
CA THR A 89 -9.74 21.70 19.93
C THR A 89 -8.91 20.90 20.94
N HIS A 90 -8.71 21.45 22.13
CA HIS A 90 -8.07 20.70 23.22
C HIS A 90 -9.06 19.72 23.84
N GLN A 91 -8.73 18.42 23.82
CA GLN A 91 -9.55 17.36 24.42
C GLN A 91 -8.63 16.31 25.06
N GLY A 92 -8.67 16.20 26.39
CA GLY A 92 -7.96 15.14 27.13
C GLY A 92 -6.44 15.11 26.92
N GLY A 93 -5.78 16.28 26.89
CA GLY A 93 -4.32 16.38 26.66
C GLY A 93 -3.93 16.14 25.20
N LYS A 94 -4.85 16.40 24.26
CA LYS A 94 -4.62 16.34 22.83
C LYS A 94 -5.19 17.54 22.12
N LEU A 95 -4.58 17.91 21.01
CA LEU A 95 -5.18 18.74 19.98
C LEU A 95 -5.91 17.85 18.99
N VAL A 96 -7.20 18.10 18.77
CA VAL A 96 -8.06 17.27 17.92
C VAL A 96 -8.73 18.12 16.84
N ALA A 97 -8.69 17.63 15.60
CA ALA A 97 -9.50 18.09 14.49
C ALA A 97 -10.12 16.91 13.74
N TYR A 98 -11.16 17.18 12.97
CA TYR A 98 -11.89 16.17 12.22
C TYR A 98 -11.87 16.50 10.74
N ILE A 99 -11.50 15.52 9.92
CA ILE A 99 -11.65 15.61 8.47
C ILE A 99 -13.05 15.12 8.13
N PRO A 100 -13.86 15.89 7.39
CA PRO A 100 -15.17 15.45 6.94
C PRO A 100 -15.08 14.11 6.20
N HIS A 101 -16.05 13.23 6.47
CA HIS A 101 -16.18 11.95 5.80
C HIS A 101 -16.16 12.11 4.27
N GLN A 102 -15.57 11.13 3.57
CA GLN A 102 -15.63 11.01 2.11
C GLN A 102 -15.98 9.58 1.72
N PRO A 103 -16.65 9.38 0.57
CA PRO A 103 -16.89 8.04 0.04
C PRO A 103 -15.55 7.29 -0.20
N PRO A 104 -15.59 5.95 -0.26
CA PRO A 104 -14.42 5.13 -0.58
C PRO A 104 -13.69 5.62 -1.83
N ALA A 105 -12.34 5.58 -1.82
CA ALA A 105 -11.44 6.16 -2.81
C ALA A 105 -11.36 7.71 -2.82
N GLY A 106 -12.17 8.40 -2.02
CA GLY A 106 -12.03 9.83 -1.76
C GLY A 106 -10.70 10.14 -1.07
N LYS A 107 -10.10 11.27 -1.44
CA LYS A 107 -8.82 11.73 -0.86
C LYS A 107 -8.94 13.16 -0.37
N VAL A 108 -8.41 13.41 0.83
CA VAL A 108 -8.29 14.75 1.41
C VAL A 108 -6.81 15.00 1.68
N MET A 109 -6.33 16.17 1.31
CA MET A 109 -5.00 16.63 1.70
C MET A 109 -5.13 17.65 2.83
N TYR A 110 -4.24 17.55 3.82
CA TYR A 110 -4.27 18.43 4.99
C TYR A 110 -2.87 18.79 5.49
N LEU A 111 -2.83 19.89 6.24
CA LEU A 111 -1.67 20.46 6.89
C LEU A 111 -2.04 20.82 8.33
N ILE A 112 -1.06 20.76 9.21
CA ILE A 112 -1.21 21.19 10.59
C ILE A 112 -0.11 22.18 10.92
N THR A 113 -0.53 23.30 11.47
CA THR A 113 0.35 24.35 11.97
C THR A 113 0.13 24.49 13.46
N LEU A 114 1.20 24.47 14.23
CA LEU A 114 1.19 24.66 15.68
C LEU A 114 1.73 26.04 16.02
N THR A 115 1.19 26.65 17.07
CA THR A 115 1.66 27.93 17.61
C THR A 115 1.60 27.96 19.13
N ASP A 116 2.63 28.51 19.76
CA ASP A 116 2.68 28.81 21.20
C ASP A 116 2.30 30.28 21.50
N GLY A 117 1.82 31.02 20.48
CA GLY A 117 1.53 32.45 20.52
C GLY A 117 2.69 33.36 20.11
N LEU A 118 3.94 32.88 20.13
CA LEU A 118 5.14 33.61 19.71
C LEU A 118 5.77 33.01 18.46
N ASN A 119 5.88 31.69 18.44
CA ASN A 119 6.45 30.87 17.40
C ASN A 119 5.34 30.13 16.66
N THR A 120 5.60 29.81 15.40
CA THR A 120 4.70 29.01 14.57
C THR A 120 5.52 27.97 13.81
N VAL A 121 5.12 26.71 13.90
CA VAL A 121 5.77 25.61 13.17
C VAL A 121 4.74 24.82 12.39
N ARG A 122 5.06 24.53 11.12
CA ARG A 122 4.28 23.60 10.32
C ARG A 122 4.83 22.20 10.56
N ILE A 123 3.95 21.27 10.94
CA ILE A 123 4.38 19.92 11.35
C ILE A 123 4.94 19.11 10.18
N THR A 124 4.47 19.39 8.96
CA THR A 124 4.95 18.77 7.73
C THR A 124 5.21 19.82 6.66
N GLU A 125 6.25 19.63 5.83
CA GLU A 125 6.51 20.52 4.70
C GLU A 125 5.49 20.32 3.58
N GLU A 126 5.19 19.06 3.27
CA GLU A 126 4.20 18.70 2.26
C GLU A 126 2.85 18.34 2.92
N PRO A 127 1.72 18.61 2.24
CA PRO A 127 0.41 18.18 2.70
C PRO A 127 0.32 16.66 2.82
N VAL A 128 -0.23 16.20 3.93
CA VAL A 128 -0.52 14.78 4.14
C VAL A 128 -1.78 14.41 3.38
N VAL A 129 -1.72 13.37 2.57
CA VAL A 129 -2.88 12.86 1.84
C VAL A 129 -3.49 11.68 2.61
N LEU A 130 -4.73 11.87 3.07
CA LEU A 130 -5.60 10.84 3.63
C LEU A 130 -6.44 10.21 2.53
N ARG A 131 -6.48 8.87 2.45
CA ARG A 131 -7.38 8.11 1.58
C ARG A 131 -8.46 7.39 2.38
N TYR A 132 -9.72 7.61 2.01
CA TYR A 132 -10.87 6.87 2.56
C TYR A 132 -11.00 5.51 1.87
N LYS A 133 -11.31 4.48 2.66
CA LYS A 133 -11.55 3.11 2.20
C LYS A 133 -12.78 2.52 2.89
N GLY A 134 -13.47 1.60 2.23
CA GLY A 134 -14.46 0.75 2.87
C GLY A 134 -13.83 -0.29 3.80
N ASP A 135 -14.65 -0.87 4.67
CA ASP A 135 -14.24 -2.03 5.47
C ASP A 135 -14.18 -3.28 4.60
N VAL A 136 -13.14 -4.08 4.78
CA VAL A 136 -12.92 -5.31 4.02
C VAL A 136 -13.10 -6.48 4.96
N PRO A 137 -14.09 -7.37 4.72
CA PRO A 137 -14.31 -8.52 5.57
C PRO A 137 -13.05 -9.34 5.80
N ALA A 138 -12.76 -9.66 7.06
CA ALA A 138 -11.56 -10.42 7.43
C ALA A 138 -11.47 -11.77 6.71
N GLY A 139 -12.62 -12.40 6.44
CA GLY A 139 -12.72 -13.65 5.66
C GLY A 139 -12.25 -13.54 4.21
N ILE A 140 -12.06 -12.34 3.68
CA ILE A 140 -11.52 -12.10 2.33
C ILE A 140 -10.10 -11.54 2.44
N LEU A 141 -9.89 -10.56 3.34
CA LEU A 141 -8.60 -9.90 3.49
C LEU A 141 -7.51 -10.86 3.99
N ILE A 142 -7.80 -11.71 4.97
CA ILE A 142 -6.82 -12.64 5.54
C ILE A 142 -6.39 -13.67 4.49
N PRO A 143 -7.30 -14.37 3.78
CA PRO A 143 -6.90 -15.27 2.69
C PRO A 143 -6.14 -14.56 1.57
N HIS A 144 -6.53 -13.33 1.20
CA HIS A 144 -5.80 -12.55 0.18
C HIS A 144 -4.34 -12.33 0.59
N ILE A 145 -4.09 -11.78 1.79
CA ILE A 145 -2.74 -11.50 2.28
C ILE A 145 -1.93 -12.80 2.37
N PHE A 146 -2.55 -13.88 2.87
CA PHE A 146 -1.88 -15.17 3.01
C PHE A 146 -1.45 -15.74 1.65
N LEU A 147 -2.33 -15.73 0.65
CA LEU A 147 -1.99 -16.19 -0.70
C LEU A 147 -0.93 -15.31 -1.37
N MET A 148 -0.98 -13.99 -1.19
CA MET A 148 0.04 -13.09 -1.74
C MET A 148 1.41 -13.32 -1.10
N PHE A 149 1.45 -13.55 0.22
CA PHE A 149 2.68 -13.92 0.91
C PHE A 149 3.25 -15.25 0.40
N LEU A 150 2.40 -16.29 0.25
CA LEU A 150 2.83 -17.56 -0.32
C LEU A 150 3.32 -17.40 -1.76
N ALA A 151 2.63 -16.62 -2.59
CA ALA A 151 3.08 -16.35 -3.95
C ALA A 151 4.50 -15.76 -3.96
N MET A 152 4.78 -14.76 -3.11
CA MET A 152 6.11 -14.14 -3.02
C MET A 152 7.19 -15.10 -2.49
N LEU A 153 6.85 -15.89 -1.47
CA LEU A 153 7.75 -16.87 -0.87
C LEU A 153 8.14 -17.94 -1.90
N PHE A 154 7.16 -18.53 -2.58
CA PHE A 154 7.39 -19.56 -3.60
C PHE A 154 8.06 -18.98 -4.84
N SER A 155 7.76 -17.73 -5.23
CA SER A 155 8.43 -17.00 -6.31
C SER A 155 9.93 -16.90 -6.07
N THR A 156 10.30 -16.43 -4.88
CA THR A 156 11.70 -16.27 -4.49
C THR A 156 12.39 -17.63 -4.44
N ARG A 157 11.73 -18.65 -3.87
CA ARG A 157 12.27 -20.01 -3.79
C ARG A 157 12.45 -20.63 -5.18
N ALA A 158 11.53 -20.37 -6.10
CA ALA A 158 11.59 -20.82 -7.49
C ALA A 158 12.75 -20.16 -8.24
N GLY A 159 12.97 -18.86 -8.06
CA GLY A 159 14.13 -18.16 -8.62
C GLY A 159 15.47 -18.74 -8.13
N VAL A 160 15.60 -18.96 -6.82
CA VAL A 160 16.78 -19.60 -6.23
C VAL A 160 16.97 -21.04 -6.74
N GLU A 161 15.89 -21.83 -6.84
CA GLU A 161 15.94 -23.19 -7.39
C GLU A 161 16.39 -23.20 -8.86
N ALA A 162 15.88 -22.26 -9.65
CA ALA A 162 16.19 -22.15 -11.07
C ALA A 162 17.67 -21.82 -11.31
N ILE A 163 18.24 -20.92 -10.50
CA ILE A 163 19.69 -20.59 -10.53
C ILE A 163 20.53 -21.82 -10.12
N ALA A 164 20.06 -22.58 -9.12
CA ALA A 164 20.74 -23.76 -8.63
C ALA A 164 20.55 -25.02 -9.51
N ASN A 165 19.89 -24.91 -10.67
CA ASN A 165 19.54 -26.03 -11.55
C ASN A 165 18.75 -27.15 -10.84
N GLY A 166 17.91 -26.78 -9.88
CA GLY A 166 17.16 -27.74 -9.08
C GLY A 166 15.96 -28.34 -9.82
N SER A 167 15.67 -29.62 -9.54
CA SER A 167 14.57 -30.36 -10.15
C SER A 167 13.18 -29.91 -9.68
N GLY A 168 13.11 -29.17 -8.57
CA GLY A 168 11.86 -28.63 -8.02
C GLY A 168 11.34 -27.37 -8.72
N THR A 169 12.07 -26.81 -9.68
CA THR A 169 11.80 -25.49 -10.28
C THR A 169 10.38 -25.38 -10.84
N LEU A 170 9.92 -26.39 -11.59
CA LEU A 170 8.59 -26.38 -12.20
C LEU A 170 7.46 -26.44 -11.16
N LYS A 171 7.63 -27.25 -10.11
CA LYS A 171 6.64 -27.37 -9.02
C LYS A 171 6.50 -26.04 -8.28
N LEU A 172 7.62 -25.40 -7.97
CA LEU A 172 7.62 -24.10 -7.29
C LEU A 172 6.99 -23.02 -8.18
N ALA A 173 7.37 -22.96 -9.47
CA ALA A 173 6.78 -22.02 -10.42
C ALA A 173 5.25 -22.20 -10.54
N PHE A 174 4.76 -23.44 -10.61
CA PHE A 174 3.33 -23.72 -10.66
C PHE A 174 2.60 -23.29 -9.38
N LEU A 175 3.17 -23.57 -8.20
CA LEU A 175 2.61 -23.12 -6.91
C LEU A 175 2.57 -21.60 -6.81
N THR A 176 3.62 -20.91 -7.25
CA THR A 176 3.66 -19.44 -7.34
C THR A 176 2.52 -18.92 -8.20
N THR A 177 2.35 -19.46 -9.41
CA THR A 177 1.28 -19.05 -10.33
C THR A 177 -0.09 -19.29 -9.72
N LEU A 178 -0.31 -20.45 -9.07
CA LEU A 178 -1.58 -20.77 -8.42
C LEU A 178 -1.92 -19.78 -7.30
N PHE A 179 -0.97 -19.50 -6.41
CA PHE A 179 -1.18 -18.55 -5.31
C PHE A 179 -1.33 -17.12 -5.80
N LEU A 180 -0.61 -16.72 -6.85
CA LEU A 180 -0.73 -15.39 -7.45
C LEU A 180 -2.08 -15.19 -8.14
N ILE A 181 -2.60 -16.21 -8.83
CA ILE A 181 -3.95 -16.14 -9.42
C ILE A 181 -5.00 -16.06 -8.31
N GLY A 182 -4.94 -16.96 -7.33
CA GLY A 182 -5.91 -16.98 -6.23
C GLY A 182 -5.88 -15.71 -5.38
N GLY A 183 -4.69 -15.30 -4.93
CA GLY A 183 -4.51 -14.11 -4.11
C GLY A 183 -4.67 -12.82 -4.90
N GLY A 184 -4.00 -12.70 -6.04
CA GLY A 184 -3.88 -11.46 -6.80
C GLY A 184 -5.02 -11.21 -7.77
N LEU A 185 -5.42 -12.20 -8.57
CA LEU A 185 -6.41 -12.02 -9.65
C LEU A 185 -7.85 -12.42 -9.26
N ILE A 186 -8.05 -13.12 -8.14
CA ILE A 186 -9.38 -13.47 -7.64
C ILE A 186 -9.69 -12.67 -6.37
N LEU A 187 -8.94 -12.90 -5.29
CA LEU A 187 -9.20 -12.22 -4.02
C LEU A 187 -8.81 -10.74 -4.04
N GLY A 188 -7.81 -10.35 -4.84
CA GLY A 188 -7.40 -8.94 -5.01
C GLY A 188 -8.55 -8.05 -5.47
N PRO A 189 -9.21 -8.38 -6.61
CA PRO A 189 -10.42 -7.70 -7.06
C PRO A 189 -11.54 -7.62 -6.02
N MET A 190 -11.74 -8.69 -5.24
CA MET A 190 -12.73 -8.69 -4.17
C MET A 190 -12.37 -7.68 -3.09
N VAL A 191 -11.12 -7.67 -2.62
CA VAL A 191 -10.62 -6.68 -1.65
C VAL A 191 -10.80 -5.26 -2.19
N GLN A 192 -10.49 -5.02 -3.46
CA GLN A 192 -10.66 -3.72 -4.11
C GLN A 192 -12.13 -3.31 -4.17
N LYS A 193 -13.05 -4.24 -4.45
CA LYS A 193 -14.49 -3.97 -4.46
C LYS A 193 -14.99 -3.53 -3.10
N TYR A 194 -14.60 -4.20 -2.02
CA TYR A 194 -14.99 -3.78 -0.66
C TYR A 194 -14.33 -2.45 -0.27
N ALA A 195 -13.07 -2.24 -0.64
CA ALA A 195 -12.32 -1.06 -0.23
C ALA A 195 -12.66 0.21 -1.03
N PHE A 196 -13.01 0.09 -2.32
CA PHE A 196 -13.09 1.21 -3.27
C PHE A 196 -14.26 1.11 -4.26
N ASP A 197 -15.19 0.17 -4.05
CA ASP A 197 -16.37 -0.08 -4.90
C ASP A 197 -16.07 -0.49 -6.37
N ALA A 198 -14.83 -0.86 -6.68
CA ALA A 198 -14.41 -1.32 -8.01
C ALA A 198 -13.64 -2.64 -7.95
N TYR A 199 -13.92 -3.57 -8.88
CA TYR A 199 -13.24 -4.87 -8.93
C TYR A 199 -11.87 -4.82 -9.60
N TRP A 200 -11.71 -3.98 -10.62
CA TRP A 200 -10.45 -3.83 -11.34
C TRP A 200 -10.50 -2.52 -12.10
N THR A 201 -9.46 -1.71 -11.93
CA THR A 201 -9.35 -0.37 -12.54
C THR A 201 -8.05 -0.20 -13.32
N GLY A 202 -7.25 -1.25 -13.47
CA GLY A 202 -6.08 -1.31 -14.33
C GLY A 202 -6.33 -1.89 -15.73
N TRP A 203 -5.24 -2.15 -16.45
CA TRP A 203 -5.22 -2.86 -17.73
C TRP A 203 -5.71 -4.32 -17.57
N PRO A 204 -6.46 -4.87 -18.54
CA PRO A 204 -6.88 -4.26 -19.81
C PRO A 204 -8.20 -3.48 -19.74
N PHE A 205 -8.95 -3.59 -18.65
CA PHE A 205 -10.33 -3.09 -18.57
C PHE A 205 -10.45 -1.57 -18.56
N LYS A 206 -9.40 -0.84 -18.15
CA LYS A 206 -9.37 0.63 -18.23
C LYS A 206 -9.20 1.15 -19.67
N GLY A 207 -8.63 0.34 -20.56
CA GLY A 207 -8.37 0.69 -21.96
C GLY A 207 -7.04 0.10 -22.45
N LEU A 208 -6.92 -0.11 -23.76
CA LEU A 208 -5.73 -0.73 -24.35
C LEU A 208 -4.46 0.12 -24.17
N PHE A 209 -4.59 1.44 -24.19
CA PHE A 209 -3.50 2.42 -24.01
C PHE A 209 -3.63 3.23 -22.72
N ASN A 210 -4.59 2.90 -21.85
CA ASN A 210 -4.78 3.55 -20.56
C ASN A 210 -4.60 2.52 -19.45
N PHE A 211 -3.51 2.65 -18.71
CA PHE A 211 -3.10 1.64 -17.74
C PHE A 211 -3.86 1.74 -16.41
N GLY A 212 -4.46 2.89 -16.04
CA GLY A 212 -5.27 2.97 -14.82
C GLY A 212 -4.53 2.63 -13.51
N ASP A 213 -5.14 1.83 -12.64
CA ASP A 213 -4.61 1.49 -11.31
C ASP A 213 -3.32 0.67 -11.38
N MET A 214 -2.29 1.20 -10.74
CA MET A 214 -0.95 0.65 -10.74
C MET A 214 -0.85 -0.71 -10.02
N THR A 215 -1.67 -0.95 -9.00
CA THR A 215 -1.70 -2.20 -8.23
C THR A 215 -2.21 -3.35 -9.10
N ASP A 216 -3.26 -3.07 -9.86
CA ASP A 216 -3.89 -4.00 -10.80
C ASP A 216 -2.90 -4.37 -11.92
N ASN A 217 -2.26 -3.37 -12.53
CA ASN A 217 -1.28 -3.56 -13.61
C ASN A 217 -0.10 -4.42 -13.19
N LYS A 218 0.50 -4.11 -12.04
CA LYS A 218 1.64 -4.85 -11.53
C LYS A 218 1.29 -6.32 -11.26
N THR A 219 0.09 -6.56 -10.73
CA THR A 219 -0.41 -7.91 -10.47
C THR A 219 -0.62 -8.67 -11.78
N ALA A 220 -1.20 -8.02 -12.80
CA ALA A 220 -1.33 -8.61 -14.14
C ALA A 220 0.02 -8.93 -14.79
N VAL A 221 0.98 -8.01 -14.74
CA VAL A 221 2.35 -8.23 -15.26
C VAL A 221 3.02 -9.41 -14.58
N ALA A 222 2.95 -9.49 -13.24
CA ALA A 222 3.49 -10.62 -12.49
C ALA A 222 2.80 -11.93 -12.88
N ALA A 223 1.46 -11.94 -13.01
CA ALA A 223 0.71 -13.12 -13.38
C ALA A 223 1.06 -13.62 -14.80
N LEU A 224 1.14 -12.71 -15.78
CA LEU A 224 1.53 -13.03 -17.15
C LEU A 224 2.96 -13.58 -17.22
N ALA A 225 3.90 -12.99 -16.48
CA ALA A 225 5.28 -13.47 -16.40
C ALA A 225 5.33 -14.91 -15.83
N TRP A 226 4.59 -15.18 -14.75
CA TRP A 226 4.56 -16.51 -14.12
C TRP A 226 3.83 -17.56 -14.96
N ILE A 227 2.72 -17.21 -15.61
CA ILE A 227 2.03 -18.09 -16.55
C ILE A 227 2.98 -18.46 -17.71
N THR A 228 3.67 -17.47 -18.29
CA THR A 228 4.64 -17.68 -19.36
C THR A 228 5.78 -18.58 -18.90
N ALA A 229 6.34 -18.33 -17.71
CA ALA A 229 7.40 -19.15 -17.15
C ALA A 229 7.00 -20.62 -16.97
N VAL A 230 5.80 -20.88 -16.46
CA VAL A 230 5.27 -22.25 -16.33
C VAL A 230 5.08 -22.91 -17.69
N ILE A 231 4.50 -22.21 -18.68
CA ILE A 231 4.29 -22.75 -20.03
C ILE A 231 5.62 -23.11 -20.67
N MET A 232 6.60 -22.20 -20.64
CA MET A 232 7.92 -22.43 -21.26
C MET A 232 8.67 -23.58 -20.58
N MET A 233 8.65 -23.65 -19.24
CA MET A 233 9.25 -24.75 -18.49
C MET A 233 8.59 -26.11 -18.74
N ARG A 234 7.27 -26.14 -18.96
CA ARG A 234 6.56 -27.39 -19.34
C ARG A 234 6.95 -27.87 -20.73
N LYS A 235 7.14 -26.93 -21.67
CA LYS A 235 7.56 -27.25 -23.04
C LYS A 235 9.02 -27.68 -23.11
N ASN A 236 9.90 -27.02 -22.35
CA ASN A 236 11.32 -27.33 -22.34
C ASN A 236 11.89 -27.13 -20.90
N PRO A 237 12.30 -28.22 -20.22
CA PRO A 237 12.90 -28.15 -18.90
C PRO A 237 14.21 -27.34 -18.81
N ALA A 238 14.88 -27.09 -19.94
CA ALA A 238 16.07 -26.23 -20.01
C ALA A 238 15.73 -24.74 -19.95
N SER A 239 14.47 -24.35 -20.16
CA SER A 239 14.00 -22.96 -20.20
C SER A 239 13.86 -22.30 -18.81
N ARG A 240 14.76 -22.63 -17.87
CA ARG A 240 14.76 -22.11 -16.48
C ARG A 240 14.94 -20.60 -16.40
N GLY A 241 15.55 -19.99 -17.41
CA GLY A 241 15.72 -18.53 -17.51
C GLY A 241 14.41 -17.76 -17.39
N TRP A 242 13.29 -18.33 -17.84
CA TRP A 242 11.97 -17.70 -17.69
C TRP A 242 11.49 -17.63 -16.24
N VAL A 243 11.83 -18.63 -15.42
CA VAL A 243 11.49 -18.62 -13.98
C VAL A 243 12.34 -17.60 -13.24
N ILE A 244 13.62 -17.47 -13.61
CA ILE A 244 14.50 -16.43 -13.06
C ILE A 244 13.93 -15.05 -13.41
N ALA A 245 13.62 -14.81 -14.70
CA ALA A 245 13.03 -13.56 -15.15
C ALA A 245 11.71 -13.24 -14.42
N ALA A 246 10.79 -14.20 -14.32
CA ALA A 246 9.51 -14.03 -13.61
C ALA A 246 9.71 -13.73 -12.11
N SER A 247 10.69 -14.37 -11.46
CA SER A 247 11.01 -14.09 -10.05
C SER A 247 11.55 -12.68 -9.84
N ILE A 248 12.40 -12.19 -10.75
CA ILE A 248 12.92 -10.82 -10.72
C ILE A 248 11.79 -9.82 -10.99
N ILE A 249 10.95 -10.06 -11.99
CA ILE A 249 9.76 -9.23 -12.29
C ILE A 249 8.85 -9.13 -11.07
N MET A 250 8.56 -10.26 -10.42
CA MET A 250 7.71 -10.26 -9.23
C MET A 250 8.37 -9.50 -8.07
N LEU A 251 9.68 -9.67 -7.84
CA LEU A 251 10.40 -8.89 -6.84
C LEU A 251 10.33 -7.38 -7.14
N MET A 252 10.56 -6.97 -8.40
CA MET A 252 10.43 -5.57 -8.82
C MET A 252 9.01 -5.04 -8.61
N VAL A 253 7.99 -5.80 -8.96
CA VAL A 253 6.57 -5.46 -8.70
C VAL A 253 6.34 -5.22 -7.21
N TYR A 254 6.88 -6.09 -6.35
CA TYR A 254 6.75 -6.01 -4.90
C TYR A 254 7.57 -4.85 -4.30
N LEU A 255 8.62 -4.38 -4.97
CA LEU A 255 9.39 -3.21 -4.54
C LEU A 255 8.70 -1.87 -4.85
N ILE A 256 7.70 -1.85 -5.73
CA ILE A 256 6.96 -0.61 -5.99
C ILE A 256 5.80 -0.54 -4.96
N PRO A 257 5.77 0.46 -4.06
CA PRO A 257 4.83 0.48 -2.93
C PRO A 257 3.37 0.23 -3.33
N HIS A 258 2.69 -0.61 -2.56
CA HIS A 258 1.28 -0.94 -2.80
C HIS A 258 0.42 0.32 -2.77
N SER A 259 -0.60 0.41 -3.64
CA SER A 259 -1.52 1.56 -3.68
C SER A 259 -0.89 2.92 -4.01
N MET A 260 0.39 2.98 -4.41
CA MET A 260 0.94 4.16 -5.07
C MET A 260 0.19 4.34 -6.40
N LEU A 261 -0.60 5.41 -6.53
CA LEU A 261 -1.52 5.65 -7.66
C LEU A 261 -2.64 4.60 -7.80
N GLY A 262 -3.22 4.17 -6.68
CA GLY A 262 -4.46 3.38 -6.70
C GLY A 262 -5.72 4.21 -6.99
N SER A 263 -6.88 3.57 -7.15
CA SER A 263 -8.16 4.21 -7.52
C SER A 263 -8.44 5.55 -6.79
N GLU A 264 -8.76 6.58 -7.55
CA GLU A 264 -8.99 7.96 -7.08
C GLU A 264 -10.35 8.45 -7.56
N ILE A 265 -11.09 9.15 -6.70
CA ILE A 265 -12.26 9.94 -7.14
C ILE A 265 -11.76 11.21 -7.84
N ASP A 266 -12.34 11.50 -9.00
CA ASP A 266 -12.14 12.78 -9.68
C ASP A 266 -13.05 13.84 -9.06
N HIS A 267 -12.48 14.64 -8.16
CA HIS A 267 -13.18 15.73 -7.50
C HIS A 267 -13.41 16.95 -8.41
N THR A 268 -12.86 17.00 -9.62
CA THR A 268 -13.16 18.05 -10.60
C THR A 268 -14.47 17.80 -11.35
N ALA A 269 -14.85 16.53 -11.51
CA ALA A 269 -16.10 16.13 -12.14
C ALA A 269 -17.32 16.20 -11.19
N VAL A 270 -17.10 16.24 -9.88
CA VAL A 270 -18.15 16.29 -8.85
C VAL A 270 -17.91 17.50 -7.92
N PRO A 271 -18.40 18.70 -8.30
CA PRO A 271 -18.31 19.89 -7.46
C PRO A 271 -19.05 19.69 -6.13
N LYS A 272 -18.66 20.51 -5.14
CA LYS A 272 -18.99 20.36 -3.72
C LYS A 272 -20.48 20.52 -3.43
#